data_AF-A0A377YQK5-F1
#
_entry.id   AF-A0A377YQK5-F1
#
_cell.length_a   1.000
_cell.length_b   1.000
_cell.length_c   1.000
_cell.angle_alpha   90.00
_cell.angle_beta   90.00
_cell.angle_gamma   90.00
#
_symmetry.space_group_name_H-M   'P 1'
#
loop_
_entity.id
_entity.type
_entity.pdbx_description
1 polymer ?
#
loop_
_entity_poly.entity_id
_entity_poly.type
_entity_poly.pdbx_seq_one_letter_code
_entity_poly.pdbx_strand_id
1 'polypeptide(L)' 'MSYQILTTTAASITDLKKNPMGTVAEGEGDAVAILNRNEPAFYCVPPKLYAYYRNSLKMLS' A
#
# COMPACT_ATOMS: atom_id res chain seq x y z
N MET A 1 -1.13 20.81 1.30
CA MET A 1 -1.69 20.05 2.45
C MET A 1 -0.65 19.04 2.89
N SER A 2 -0.57 18.75 4.19
CA SER A 2 0.20 17.61 4.69
C SER A 2 -0.70 16.37 4.69
N TYR A 3 -0.22 15.29 4.09
CA TYR A 3 -0.90 13.99 4.16
C TYR A 3 -0.14 13.11 5.16
N GLN A 4 -0.88 12.47 6.07
CA GLN A 4 -0.30 11.43 6.92
C GLN A 4 -0.25 10.13 6.15
N ILE A 5 0.96 9.60 5.94
CA ILE A 5 1.16 8.26 5.39
C ILE A 5 1.15 7.25 6.54
N LEU A 6 0.37 6.19 6.38
CA LEU A 6 0.10 5.16 7.40
C LEU A 6 0.98 3.91 7.25
N THR A 7 2.01 4.01 6.40
CA THR A 7 3.01 2.98 6.16
C THR A 7 4.39 3.63 6.10
N THR A 8 5.43 2.82 6.22
CA THR A 8 6.83 3.23 6.09
C THR A 8 7.30 3.28 4.64
N THR A 9 6.61 2.61 3.71
CA THR A 9 7.03 2.51 2.30
C THR A 9 6.07 3.26 1.38
N ALA A 10 6.62 4.15 0.53
CA ALA A 10 5.86 4.86 -0.48
C ALA A 10 6.54 4.77 -1.85
N ALA A 11 5.74 4.68 -2.91
CA ALA A 11 6.21 4.64 -4.29
C ALA A 11 5.32 5.52 -5.19
N SER A 12 5.84 5.99 -6.31
CA SER A 12 5.02 6.76 -7.26
C SER A 12 4.16 5.86 -8.14
N ILE A 13 3.09 6.40 -8.72
CA ILE A 13 2.33 5.71 -9.79
C ILE A 13 3.24 5.32 -10.96
N THR A 14 4.30 6.08 -11.24
CA THR A 14 5.25 5.77 -12.32
C THR A 14 6.05 4.52 -11.99
N ASP A 15 6.54 4.39 -10.76
CA ASP A 15 7.31 3.22 -10.31
C ASP A 15 6.43 1.97 -10.34
N LEU A 16 5.20 2.09 -9.84
CA LEU A 16 4.20 1.02 -9.87
C LEU A 16 3.92 0.55 -11.30
N LYS A 17 3.76 1.47 -12.26
CA LYS A 17 3.53 1.11 -13.67
C LYS A 17 4.74 0.43 -14.30
N LYS A 18 5.95 0.84 -13.91
CA LYS A 18 7.20 0.29 -14.45
C LYS A 18 7.46 -1.14 -13.95
N ASN A 19 7.23 -1.40 -12.67
CA ASN A 19 7.45 -2.71 -12.08
C ASN A 19 6.46 -2.98 -10.93
N PRO A 20 5.21 -3.39 -11.24
CA PRO A 20 4.18 -3.57 -10.23
C PRO A 20 4.61 -4.53 -9.12
N MET A 21 5.19 -5.67 -9.50
CA MET A 21 5.59 -6.71 -8.54
C MET A 21 6.76 -6.27 -7.65
N GLY A 22 7.73 -5.54 -8.22
CA GLY A 22 8.84 -4.97 -7.45
C GLY A 22 8.37 -3.93 -6.45
N THR A 23 7.51 -3.00 -6.88
CA THR A 23 6.94 -1.97 -6.01
C THR A 23 6.16 -2.57 -4.84
N VAL A 24 5.40 -3.65 -5.05
CA VAL A 24 4.73 -4.35 -3.93
C VAL A 24 5.75 -5.03 -3.01
N ALA A 25 6.81 -5.61 -3.56
CA ALA A 25 7.83 -6.32 -2.78
C ALA A 25 8.66 -5.38 -1.88
N GLU A 26 8.84 -4.11 -2.27
CA GLU A 26 9.47 -3.07 -1.44
C GLU A 26 8.74 -2.81 -0.12
N GLY A 27 7.45 -3.17 -0.04
CA GLY A 27 6.69 -3.11 1.20
C GLY A 27 7.03 -4.20 2.20
N GLU A 28 7.87 -5.19 1.83
CA GLU A 28 8.28 -6.31 2.70
C GLU A 28 7.11 -7.05 3.38
N GLY A 29 5.95 -7.07 2.72
CA GLY A 29 4.72 -7.67 3.23
C GLY A 29 3.77 -6.72 3.95
N ASP A 30 4.18 -5.47 4.19
CA ASP A 30 3.32 -4.36 4.61
C ASP A 30 2.69 -3.64 3.40
N ALA A 31 1.77 -2.71 3.66
CA ALA A 31 1.15 -1.87 2.64
C ALA A 31 2.15 -0.86 2.05
N VAL A 32 2.01 -0.52 0.76
CA VAL A 32 2.81 0.52 0.10
C VAL A 32 1.91 1.69 -0.28
N ALA A 33 2.25 2.90 0.16
CA ALA A 33 1.53 4.10 -0.23
C ALA A 33 1.88 4.48 -1.66
N ILE A 34 0.87 4.56 -2.53
CA ILE A 34 1.06 4.94 -3.93
C ILE A 34 0.73 6.42 -4.09
N LEU A 35 1.72 7.20 -4.55
CA LEU A 35 1.63 8.64 -4.70
C LEU A 35 1.40 9.04 -6.17
N ASN A 36 0.50 10.00 -6.38
CA ASN A 36 0.31 10.70 -7.65
C ASN A 36 0.61 12.18 -7.44
N ARG A 37 1.61 12.72 -8.14
CA ARG A 37 2.03 14.14 -7.97
C ARG A 37 2.24 14.52 -6.50
N ASN A 38 2.88 13.64 -5.72
CA ASN A 38 3.12 13.74 -4.27
C ASN A 38 1.87 13.70 -3.37
N GLU A 39 0.70 13.38 -3.92
CA GLU A 39 -0.51 13.15 -3.14
C GLU A 39 -0.78 11.64 -3.02
N PRO A 40 -1.10 11.10 -1.83
CA PRO A 40 -1.42 9.69 -1.69
C PRO A 40 -2.73 9.38 -2.42
N ALA A 41 -2.64 8.52 -3.43
CA ALA A 41 -3.77 8.10 -4.23
C ALA A 41 -4.45 6.86 -3.62
N PHE A 42 -3.67 5.88 -3.19
CA PHE A 42 -4.15 4.64 -2.56
C PHE A 42 -3.03 3.89 -1.84
N TYR A 43 -3.38 2.85 -1.09
CA TYR A 43 -2.44 1.87 -0.56
C TYR A 43 -2.50 0.59 -1.40
N CYS A 44 -1.34 0.13 -1.87
CA CYS A 44 -1.20 -1.21 -2.41
C CYS A 44 -1.03 -2.19 -1.23
N VAL A 45 -1.97 -3.12 -1.07
CA VAL A 45 -1.98 -4.08 0.04
C VAL A 45 -1.70 -5.48 -0.51
N PRO A 46 -0.62 -6.15 -0.09
CA PRO A 46 -0.32 -7.52 -0.54
C PRO A 46 -1.45 -8.51 -0.19
N PRO A 47 -1.65 -9.59 -0.98
CA PRO A 47 -2.77 -10.52 -0.78
C PRO A 47 -2.86 -11.11 0.64
N LYS A 48 -1.72 -11.47 1.25
CA LYS A 48 -1.66 -12.02 2.61
C LYS A 48 -2.11 -10.99 3.66
N LEU A 49 -1.69 -9.74 3.51
CA LEU A 49 -2.06 -8.65 4.40
C LEU A 49 -3.55 -8.28 4.26
N TYR A 50 -4.05 -8.24 3.02
CA TYR A 50 -5.47 -8.00 2.76
C TYR A 50 -6.36 -9.10 3.38
N ALA A 51 -5.94 -10.37 3.27
CA ALA A 51 -6.62 -11.49 3.90
C ALA A 51 -6.63 -11.36 5.44
N TYR A 52 -5.51 -10.93 6.03
CA TYR A 52 -5.43 -10.63 7.47
C TYR A 52 -6.44 -9.55 7.88
N TYR A 53 -6.46 -8.40 7.20
CA TYR A 53 -7.42 -7.32 7.48
C TYR A 53 -8.87 -7.81 7.40
N ARG A 54 -9.20 -8.57 6.35
CA ARG A 54 -10.55 -9.11 6.15
C ARG A 54 -10.95 -10.04 7.30
N ASN A 55 -10.04 -10.87 7.78
CA ASN A 55 -10.33 -11.79 8.88
C ASN A 55 -10.48 -11.03 10.21
N SER A 56 -9.61 -10.05 10.48
CA SER A 56 -9.71 -9.19 11.66
C SER A 56 -11.04 -8.43 11.71
N LEU A 57 -11.52 -7.92 10.57
CA LEU A 57 -12.81 -7.24 10.49
C LEU A 57 -14.00 -8.16 10.77
N LYS A 58 -13.94 -9.42 10.33
CA LYS A 58 -14.99 -10.42 10.61
C LYS A 58 -15.08 -10.82 12.09
N MET A 59 -14.00 -10.67 12.86
CA MET A 59 -14.01 -10.97 14.29
C MET A 59 -14.65 -9.85 15.12
N LEU A 60 -14.89 -8.68 14.52
CA LEU A 60 -15.46 -7.49 15.16
C LEU A 60 -16.96 -7.31 14.89
N SER A 61 -17.55 -8.18 14.06
CA SER A 61 -18.95 -8.16 13.61
C SER A 61 -19.68 -9.40 14.06
#